data_AF-A0A832C3X5-F1
#
_entry.id   AF-A0A832C3X5-F1
#
_cell.length_a   1.000
_cell.length_b   1.000
_cell.length_c   1.000
_cell.angle_alpha   90.00
_cell.angle_beta   90.00
_cell.angle_gamma   90.00
#
_symmetry.space_group_name_H-M   'P 1'
#
loop_
_entity.id
_entity.type
_entity.pdbx_description
1 polymer ?
#
loop_
_entity_poly.entity_id
_entity_poly.type
_entity_poly.pdbx_seq_one_letter_code
_entity_poly.pdbx_strand_id
1 'polypeptide(L)'
;MRYAKFLLSIVLILFCFFTNSQCLAVTIIPDLSELGIVAKVYGGINILGNAPDYEWWYGCSPTAAGMMMGYYDLNGYQGLSYDNLIPGGQAELSSFGHPGALANQAIASPEHIADFWKGYGQSGDPLASGRTRPDDFNCLADFMGTSQDDVGNTDGSTIFFLYNDGRKLTAEKEFDLGIAQFSGLYGIGEYLQYCGYNYVPGSLYIQYTDNLGLPYGFSFQDYKNEIDSGRVVMINVEGHSMFGYGYDDATQTVYLHDTWWEGQDSMIWGGSYYGLPMIGVVCFTPTGGSPQNSPVPLPPAIFLFASGLLGLVGLGRKGLKS
;
A
#
# COMPACT_ATOMS: atom_id res chain seq x y z
N MET A 1 -40.44 44.91 30.89
CA MET A 1 -39.34 45.46 31.70
C MET A 1 -38.49 44.31 32.22
N ARG A 2 -37.24 44.24 31.73
CA ARG A 2 -36.03 43.59 32.27
C ARG A 2 -36.04 42.09 32.63
N TYR A 3 -35.39 41.34 31.75
CA TYR A 3 -34.64 40.11 31.98
C TYR A 3 -33.52 40.29 33.03
N ALA A 4 -33.26 39.26 33.81
CA ALA A 4 -31.94 38.96 34.38
C ALA A 4 -31.86 37.47 34.73
N LYS A 5 -31.22 36.66 33.86
CA LYS A 5 -30.68 35.35 34.22
C LYS A 5 -29.16 35.51 34.36
N PHE A 6 -28.68 35.21 35.56
CA PHE A 6 -27.28 35.17 35.96
C PHE A 6 -26.50 34.14 35.12
N LEU A 7 -25.39 34.54 34.50
CA LEU A 7 -24.39 33.65 33.94
C LEU A 7 -23.15 33.72 34.83
N LEU A 8 -22.81 32.58 35.43
CA LEU A 8 -21.63 32.37 36.26
C LEU A 8 -20.48 31.99 35.30
N SER A 9 -19.56 32.91 35.04
CA SER A 9 -18.39 32.64 34.19
C SER A 9 -17.31 31.90 34.99
N ILE A 10 -17.00 30.68 34.58
CA ILE A 10 -15.82 29.92 35.03
C ILE A 10 -14.61 30.45 34.26
N VAL A 11 -13.60 30.97 34.97
CA VAL A 11 -12.33 31.42 34.40
C VAL A 11 -11.34 30.25 34.45
N LEU A 12 -11.00 29.69 33.28
CA LEU A 12 -9.90 28.74 33.14
C LEU A 12 -8.62 29.52 32.78
N ILE A 13 -7.68 29.63 33.71
CA ILE A 13 -6.38 30.29 33.47
C ILE A 13 -5.39 29.22 33.00
N LEU A 14 -4.96 29.29 31.73
CA LEU A 14 -3.81 28.53 31.24
C LEU A 14 -2.56 29.41 31.32
N PHE A 15 -1.55 28.94 32.05
CA PHE A 15 -0.23 29.56 32.14
C PHE A 15 0.59 29.23 30.89
N CYS A 16 0.98 30.24 30.11
CA CYS A 16 2.07 30.14 29.14
C CYS A 16 3.20 31.09 29.54
N PHE A 17 4.40 30.54 29.72
CA PHE A 17 5.63 31.28 29.98
C PHE A 17 6.04 32.10 28.75
N PHE A 18 6.37 33.37 28.96
CA PHE A 18 6.90 34.31 27.98
C PHE A 18 8.38 34.07 27.69
N THR A 19 8.80 34.20 26.43
CA THR A 19 9.84 35.19 26.07
C THR A 19 9.66 35.73 24.63
N ASN A 20 9.44 37.04 24.57
CA ASN A 20 9.85 38.02 23.54
C ASN A 20 9.39 37.86 22.07
N SER A 21 8.21 38.41 21.75
CA SER A 21 8.07 39.70 21.01
C SER A 21 6.68 39.86 20.38
N GLN A 22 5.95 40.88 20.86
CA GLN A 22 5.03 41.77 20.13
C GLN A 22 3.91 41.15 19.26
N CYS A 23 2.74 40.87 19.86
CA CYS A 23 1.39 41.37 19.46
C CYS A 23 0.31 40.57 20.20
N LEU A 24 -0.39 41.18 21.15
CA LEU A 24 -1.49 40.56 21.88
C LEU A 24 -2.82 41.04 21.26
N ALA A 25 -3.36 40.30 20.29
CA ALA A 25 -4.74 40.49 19.87
C ALA A 25 -5.65 39.70 20.82
N VAL A 26 -6.21 40.39 21.83
CA VAL A 26 -7.25 39.83 22.68
C VAL A 26 -8.59 40.01 21.94
N THR A 27 -9.02 38.97 21.24
CA THR A 27 -10.38 38.90 20.71
C THR A 27 -11.30 38.32 21.79
N ILE A 28 -12.18 39.15 22.33
CA ILE A 28 -13.28 38.71 23.19
C ILE A 28 -14.33 38.10 22.26
N ILE A 29 -14.50 36.78 22.29
CA ILE A 29 -15.60 36.10 21.59
C ILE A 29 -16.81 36.09 22.56
N PRO A 30 -17.90 36.82 22.29
CA PRO A 30 -19.13 36.64 23.05
C PRO A 30 -19.75 35.27 22.73
N ASP A 31 -20.33 34.66 23.75
CA ASP A 31 -21.18 33.47 23.80
C ASP A 31 -21.48 32.80 22.43
N LEU A 32 -20.89 31.63 22.20
CA LEU A 32 -20.98 30.84 20.96
C LEU A 32 -22.32 30.10 20.78
N SER A 33 -23.35 30.42 21.55
CA SER A 33 -24.63 29.70 21.50
C SER A 33 -25.53 30.04 20.31
N GLU A 34 -25.22 31.07 19.49
CA GLU A 34 -26.04 31.44 18.32
C GLU A 34 -25.27 31.58 16.99
N LEU A 35 -23.97 31.30 16.96
CA LEU A 35 -23.24 31.15 15.69
C LEU A 35 -23.25 29.68 15.30
N GLY A 36 -24.27 29.29 14.53
CA GLY A 36 -24.27 28.08 13.71
C GLY A 36 -23.18 28.15 12.63
N ILE A 37 -21.91 28.24 13.05
CA ILE A 37 -20.76 27.95 12.21
C ILE A 37 -20.77 26.42 12.07
N VAL A 38 -21.58 25.96 11.14
CA VAL A 38 -21.18 24.82 10.33
C VAL A 38 -19.85 25.27 9.72
N ALA A 39 -18.74 24.83 10.28
CA ALA A 39 -17.47 24.91 9.58
C ALA A 39 -17.70 24.10 8.30
N LYS A 40 -18.03 24.80 7.21
CA LYS A 40 -17.97 24.23 5.88
C LYS A 40 -16.49 23.97 5.69
N VAL A 41 -16.07 22.72 5.95
CA VAL A 41 -14.77 22.23 5.51
C VAL A 41 -14.79 22.46 4.01
N TYR A 42 -14.05 23.47 3.55
CA TYR A 42 -13.79 23.62 2.13
C TYR A 42 -12.96 22.40 1.75
N GLY A 43 -13.44 21.63 0.76
CA GLY A 43 -12.83 20.37 0.36
C GLY A 43 -11.32 20.51 0.17
N GLY A 44 -10.57 19.62 0.80
CA GLY A 44 -9.11 19.60 0.77
C GLY A 44 -8.59 18.73 -0.36
N ILE A 45 -7.37 19.04 -0.79
CA ILE A 45 -6.53 18.14 -1.60
C ILE A 45 -5.62 17.38 -0.63
N ASN A 46 -5.59 16.05 -0.73
CA ASN A 46 -4.63 15.21 -0.02
C ASN A 46 -3.92 14.30 -1.03
N ILE A 47 -2.60 14.36 -1.06
CA ILE A 47 -1.76 13.56 -1.97
C ILE A 47 -0.63 12.98 -1.13
N LEU A 48 -0.51 11.65 -1.13
CA LEU A 48 0.57 10.96 -0.45
C LEU A 48 1.88 11.14 -1.21
N GLY A 49 2.93 11.57 -0.51
CA GLY A 49 4.28 11.70 -1.08
C GLY A 49 4.95 10.34 -1.32
N ASN A 50 5.99 10.34 -2.16
CA ASN A 50 6.73 9.13 -2.54
C ASN A 50 5.83 7.98 -3.04
N ALA A 51 4.78 8.35 -3.78
CA ALA A 51 3.97 7.42 -4.54
C ALA A 51 4.79 6.98 -5.78
N PRO A 52 5.17 5.70 -5.91
CA PRO A 52 5.93 5.23 -7.05
C PRO A 52 5.07 5.16 -8.32
N ASP A 53 5.71 5.25 -9.47
CA ASP A 53 5.08 5.20 -10.78
C ASP A 53 5.75 4.17 -11.70
N TYR A 54 5.11 3.03 -11.91
CA TYR A 54 5.73 1.90 -12.59
C TYR A 54 5.16 1.65 -13.97
N GLU A 55 6.06 1.55 -14.95
CA GLU A 55 5.75 1.14 -16.31
C GLU A 55 5.20 -0.29 -16.30
N TRP A 56 4.19 -0.52 -17.14
CA TRP A 56 3.54 -1.82 -17.31
C TRP A 56 4.58 -2.92 -17.47
N TRP A 57 4.53 -3.90 -16.56
CA TRP A 57 5.48 -5.00 -16.53
C TRP A 57 4.75 -6.34 -16.43
N TYR A 58 4.47 -6.93 -17.60
CA TYR A 58 3.83 -8.26 -17.74
C TYR A 58 2.43 -8.40 -17.13
N GLY A 59 1.77 -7.28 -16.82
CA GLY A 59 0.38 -7.20 -16.39
C GLY A 59 0.10 -5.91 -15.63
N CYS A 60 -1.05 -5.27 -15.85
CA CYS A 60 -1.38 -4.02 -15.15
C CYS A 60 -1.67 -4.27 -13.66
N SER A 61 -2.36 -5.37 -13.34
CA SER A 61 -2.70 -5.75 -11.97
C SER A 61 -1.48 -5.99 -11.07
N PRO A 62 -0.49 -6.84 -11.44
CA PRO A 62 0.71 -7.00 -10.62
C PRO A 62 1.59 -5.74 -10.63
N THR A 63 1.57 -4.91 -11.69
CA THR A 63 2.29 -3.63 -11.70
C THR A 63 1.69 -2.64 -10.70
N ALA A 64 0.36 -2.50 -10.67
CA ALA A 64 -0.35 -1.65 -9.70
C ALA A 64 -0.18 -2.15 -8.27
N ALA A 65 -0.24 -3.46 -8.04
CA ALA A 65 0.11 -4.06 -6.76
C ALA A 65 1.57 -3.77 -6.38
N GLY A 66 2.49 -3.85 -7.35
CA GLY A 66 3.89 -3.47 -7.20
C GLY A 66 4.07 -2.03 -6.73
N MET A 67 3.30 -1.08 -7.28
CA MET A 67 3.29 0.31 -6.80
C MET A 67 2.83 0.42 -5.33
N MET A 68 1.84 -0.38 -4.90
CA MET A 68 1.47 -0.45 -3.48
C MET A 68 2.62 -0.99 -2.62
N MET A 69 3.31 -2.05 -3.08
CA MET A 69 4.47 -2.61 -2.39
C MET A 69 5.61 -1.58 -2.28
N GLY A 70 5.95 -0.92 -3.39
CA GLY A 70 6.95 0.15 -3.42
C GLY A 70 6.60 1.33 -2.52
N TYR A 71 5.32 1.70 -2.44
CA TYR A 71 4.88 2.76 -1.53
C TYR A 71 5.18 2.42 -0.07
N TYR A 72 4.83 1.22 0.38
CA TYR A 72 5.07 0.80 1.77
C TYR A 72 6.56 0.50 2.05
N ASP A 73 7.31 0.04 1.06
CA ASP A 73 8.78 -0.10 1.12
C ASP A 73 9.45 1.26 1.38
N LEU A 74 9.04 2.29 0.63
CA LEU A 74 9.59 3.65 0.72
C LEU A 74 9.19 4.40 2.00
N ASN A 75 7.92 4.27 2.41
CA ASN A 75 7.34 5.16 3.41
C ASN A 75 7.15 4.49 4.77
N GLY A 76 7.14 3.15 4.81
CA GLY A 76 6.66 2.43 5.97
C GLY A 76 5.15 2.60 6.19
N TYR A 77 4.66 2.12 7.33
CA TYR A 77 3.28 2.34 7.77
C TYR A 77 3.19 2.30 9.31
N GLN A 78 2.52 3.29 9.91
CA GLN A 78 2.35 3.42 11.37
C GLN A 78 3.65 3.31 12.19
N GLY A 79 4.75 3.89 11.67
CA GLY A 79 6.06 3.85 12.33
C GLY A 79 6.79 2.52 12.22
N LEU A 80 6.31 1.61 11.37
CA LEU A 80 6.98 0.37 11.00
C LEU A 80 7.55 0.48 9.57
N SER A 81 8.74 -0.09 9.39
CA SER A 81 9.46 -0.27 8.13
C SER A 81 9.08 -1.59 7.47
N TYR A 82 9.00 -1.57 6.14
CA TYR A 82 8.68 -2.72 5.28
C TYR A 82 9.68 -2.87 4.12
N ASP A 83 10.96 -2.68 4.43
CA ASP A 83 12.09 -2.50 3.50
C ASP A 83 12.45 -3.73 2.62
N ASN A 84 11.62 -4.78 2.62
CA ASN A 84 11.77 -5.98 1.80
C ASN A 84 10.52 -6.28 0.96
N LEU A 85 9.60 -5.30 0.83
CA LEU A 85 8.46 -5.43 -0.06
C LEU A 85 8.88 -5.33 -1.52
N ILE A 86 9.95 -4.60 -1.82
CA ILE A 86 10.69 -4.67 -3.08
C ILE A 86 12.09 -5.24 -2.78
N PRO A 87 12.33 -6.54 -2.99
CA PRO A 87 13.60 -7.16 -2.64
C PRO A 87 14.80 -6.58 -3.41
N GLY A 88 15.95 -6.55 -2.75
CA GLY A 88 17.23 -6.15 -3.36
C GLY A 88 17.68 -4.72 -3.06
N GLY A 89 16.86 -3.91 -2.39
CA GLY A 89 17.18 -2.55 -1.99
C GLY A 89 15.94 -1.72 -1.72
N GLN A 90 16.13 -0.41 -1.54
CA GLN A 90 15.00 0.51 -1.48
C GLN A 90 14.30 0.56 -2.85
N ALA A 91 12.97 0.48 -2.86
CA ALA A 91 12.19 0.58 -4.08
C ALA A 91 12.48 1.87 -4.88
N GLU A 92 12.47 1.77 -6.21
CA GLU A 92 12.56 2.95 -7.08
C GLU A 92 11.27 3.79 -7.05
N LEU A 93 11.36 5.10 -7.26
CA LEU A 93 10.17 5.95 -7.44
C LEU A 93 9.54 5.80 -8.84
N SER A 94 10.30 5.31 -9.83
CA SER A 94 9.78 5.04 -11.16
C SER A 94 10.55 3.90 -11.83
N SER A 95 9.84 3.11 -12.65
CA SER A 95 10.45 2.08 -13.51
C SER A 95 10.42 2.42 -15.01
N PHE A 96 9.83 3.56 -15.39
CA PHE A 96 9.70 3.98 -16.80
C PHE A 96 11.06 4.10 -17.49
N GLY A 97 11.25 3.35 -18.57
CA GLY A 97 12.52 3.31 -19.31
C GLY A 97 13.67 2.62 -18.56
N HIS A 98 13.37 1.92 -17.46
CA HIS A 98 14.34 1.24 -16.60
C HIS A 98 13.97 -0.25 -16.41
N PRO A 99 14.09 -1.10 -17.45
CA PRO A 99 13.68 -2.51 -17.38
C PRO A 99 14.44 -3.33 -16.31
N GLY A 100 15.58 -2.84 -15.83
CA GLY A 100 16.37 -3.45 -14.75
C GLY A 100 16.02 -3.01 -13.33
N ALA A 101 14.94 -2.22 -13.15
CA ALA A 101 14.48 -1.80 -11.82
C ALA A 101 14.20 -3.01 -10.91
N LEU A 102 14.49 -2.86 -9.61
CA LEU A 102 14.16 -3.84 -8.59
C LEU A 102 12.65 -4.08 -8.55
N ALA A 103 11.86 -3.00 -8.69
CA ALA A 103 10.41 -3.07 -8.83
C ALA A 103 9.96 -4.05 -9.92
N ASN A 104 10.61 -4.04 -11.08
CA ASN A 104 10.25 -4.94 -12.18
C ASN A 104 10.54 -6.41 -11.85
N GLN A 105 11.64 -6.70 -11.13
CA GLN A 105 11.95 -8.06 -10.67
C GLN A 105 10.93 -8.54 -9.63
N ALA A 106 10.48 -7.65 -8.74
CA ALA A 106 9.45 -7.93 -7.75
C ALA A 106 8.06 -8.13 -8.39
N ILE A 107 7.75 -7.38 -9.45
CA ILE A 107 6.48 -7.46 -10.19
C ILE A 107 6.42 -8.76 -11.00
N ALA A 108 7.36 -8.96 -11.92
CA ALA A 108 7.45 -10.17 -12.75
C ALA A 108 8.92 -10.53 -12.96
N SER A 109 9.35 -11.60 -12.29
CA SER A 109 10.71 -12.11 -12.35
C SER A 109 11.08 -12.64 -13.74
N PRO A 110 12.37 -12.75 -14.08
CA PRO A 110 12.81 -13.44 -15.29
C PRO A 110 12.25 -14.87 -15.39
N GLU A 111 12.12 -15.57 -14.26
CA GLU A 111 11.55 -16.93 -14.24
C GLU A 111 10.05 -16.91 -14.56
N HIS A 112 9.29 -15.94 -14.05
CA HIS A 112 7.87 -15.75 -14.41
C HIS A 112 7.70 -15.55 -15.91
N ILE A 113 8.49 -14.64 -16.48
CA ILE A 113 8.46 -14.34 -17.92
C ILE A 113 8.81 -15.59 -18.74
N ALA A 114 9.81 -16.35 -18.31
CA ALA A 114 10.21 -17.58 -19.00
C ALA A 114 9.14 -18.68 -18.94
N ASP A 115 8.32 -18.73 -17.88
CA ASP A 115 7.34 -19.80 -17.67
C ASP A 115 5.95 -19.48 -18.21
N PHE A 116 5.53 -18.22 -18.18
CA PHE A 116 4.12 -17.82 -18.37
C PHE A 116 3.93 -16.75 -19.43
N TRP A 117 4.96 -16.37 -20.20
CA TRP A 117 4.83 -15.32 -21.19
C TRP A 117 5.31 -15.70 -22.59
N LYS A 118 4.46 -15.41 -23.57
CA LYS A 118 4.71 -15.47 -25.01
C LYS A 118 4.36 -14.16 -25.71
N GLY A 119 3.33 -13.47 -25.24
CA GLY A 119 2.85 -12.21 -25.78
C GLY A 119 1.45 -11.88 -25.29
N TYR A 120 1.14 -10.59 -25.19
CA TYR A 120 -0.13 -10.12 -24.63
C TYR A 120 -1.37 -10.84 -25.21
N GLY A 121 -2.22 -11.34 -24.30
CA GLY A 121 -3.46 -12.04 -24.59
C GLY A 121 -3.30 -13.44 -25.19
N GLN A 122 -2.09 -13.99 -25.26
CA GLN A 122 -1.87 -15.37 -25.68
C GLN A 122 -2.20 -16.36 -24.56
N SER A 123 -2.40 -17.63 -24.93
CA SER A 123 -2.47 -18.78 -24.03
C SER A 123 -1.50 -19.84 -24.50
N GLY A 124 -0.91 -20.57 -23.58
CA GLY A 124 -0.11 -21.79 -23.72
C GLY A 124 1.25 -21.62 -23.03
N ASP A 125 1.26 -21.65 -21.70
CA ASP A 125 2.43 -21.44 -20.83
C ASP A 125 3.69 -22.19 -21.32
N PRO A 126 4.82 -21.48 -21.57
CA PRO A 126 6.07 -22.12 -21.99
C PRO A 126 6.68 -23.09 -20.97
N LEU A 127 6.53 -22.82 -19.68
CA LEU A 127 7.11 -23.57 -18.55
C LEU A 127 8.62 -23.82 -18.69
N ALA A 128 9.37 -22.83 -19.20
CA ALA A 128 10.74 -23.00 -19.66
C ALA A 128 11.80 -23.00 -18.55
N SER A 129 11.51 -22.45 -17.37
CA SER A 129 12.44 -22.43 -16.23
C SER A 129 12.46 -23.77 -15.48
N GLY A 130 11.41 -24.59 -15.62
CA GLY A 130 11.26 -25.86 -14.92
C GLY A 130 10.76 -25.75 -13.48
N ARG A 131 10.33 -24.56 -13.04
CA ARG A 131 9.69 -24.33 -11.74
C ARG A 131 8.39 -25.12 -11.59
N THR A 132 8.12 -25.56 -10.36
CA THR A 132 6.88 -26.20 -9.95
C THR A 132 6.07 -25.25 -9.07
N ARG A 133 4.81 -24.99 -9.44
CA ARG A 133 3.90 -24.23 -8.58
C ARG A 133 3.55 -25.03 -7.32
N PRO A 134 3.29 -24.38 -6.17
CA PRO A 134 3.56 -22.99 -5.83
C PRO A 134 4.94 -22.79 -5.16
N ASP A 135 5.68 -23.86 -4.87
CA ASP A 135 6.89 -23.83 -4.03
C ASP A 135 8.04 -22.97 -4.60
N ASP A 136 8.01 -22.66 -5.90
CA ASP A 136 9.03 -21.88 -6.61
C ASP A 136 8.57 -20.45 -6.99
N PHE A 137 7.42 -19.97 -6.49
CA PHE A 137 6.95 -18.60 -6.74
C PHE A 137 7.84 -17.56 -6.08
N ASN A 138 8.20 -16.51 -6.82
CA ASN A 138 9.21 -15.54 -6.38
C ASN A 138 8.90 -14.06 -6.71
N CYS A 139 7.78 -13.78 -7.38
CA CYS A 139 7.36 -12.41 -7.74
C CYS A 139 5.84 -12.25 -7.64
N LEU A 140 5.35 -11.01 -7.58
CA LEU A 140 3.93 -10.68 -7.48
C LEU A 140 3.07 -11.37 -8.55
N ALA A 141 3.51 -11.35 -9.81
CA ALA A 141 2.79 -11.96 -10.91
C ALA A 141 2.64 -13.49 -10.76
N ASP A 142 3.60 -14.16 -10.11
CA ASP A 142 3.45 -15.57 -9.76
C ASP A 142 2.32 -15.78 -8.74
N PHE A 143 2.38 -15.07 -7.60
CA PHE A 143 1.40 -15.23 -6.54
C PHE A 143 -0.01 -14.78 -6.96
N MET A 144 -0.11 -13.73 -7.77
CA MET A 144 -1.38 -13.20 -8.26
C MET A 144 -2.00 -14.05 -9.39
N GLY A 145 -1.32 -15.10 -9.86
CA GLY A 145 -1.79 -15.93 -10.95
C GLY A 145 -1.72 -15.25 -12.32
N THR A 146 -1.00 -14.12 -12.44
CA THR A 146 -0.96 -13.34 -13.68
C THR A 146 -0.35 -14.15 -14.82
N SER A 147 -0.96 -14.11 -16.02
CA SER A 147 -0.49 -14.84 -17.21
C SER A 147 -0.50 -16.38 -17.11
N GLN A 148 -1.07 -16.95 -16.05
CA GLN A 148 -1.03 -18.40 -15.82
C GLN A 148 -2.28 -19.10 -16.38
N ASP A 149 -2.11 -19.90 -17.42
CA ASP A 149 -3.23 -20.59 -18.07
C ASP A 149 -3.98 -21.57 -17.15
N ASP A 150 -3.26 -22.25 -16.25
CA ASP A 150 -3.83 -23.27 -15.38
C ASP A 150 -4.78 -22.72 -14.32
N VAL A 151 -4.69 -21.41 -14.03
CA VAL A 151 -5.66 -20.64 -13.23
C VAL A 151 -6.59 -19.79 -14.09
N GLY A 152 -6.52 -19.93 -15.42
CA GLY A 152 -7.43 -19.31 -16.38
C GLY A 152 -7.05 -17.89 -16.83
N ASN A 153 -5.82 -17.45 -16.58
CA ASN A 153 -5.33 -16.15 -17.02
C ASN A 153 -4.48 -16.29 -18.29
N THR A 154 -4.90 -15.61 -19.36
CA THR A 154 -4.03 -15.39 -20.53
C THR A 154 -2.91 -14.41 -20.22
N ASP A 155 -1.85 -14.39 -21.03
CA ASP A 155 -0.70 -13.49 -20.90
C ASP A 155 -1.11 -12.04 -20.64
N GLY A 156 -0.74 -11.52 -19.47
CA GLY A 156 -1.00 -10.15 -19.00
C GLY A 156 -2.32 -9.95 -18.25
N SER A 157 -3.15 -10.99 -18.15
CA SER A 157 -4.42 -10.95 -17.42
C SER A 157 -4.31 -11.47 -16.00
N THR A 158 -5.21 -11.03 -15.13
CA THR A 158 -5.32 -11.45 -13.73
C THR A 158 -6.78 -11.44 -13.33
N ILE A 159 -7.25 -12.51 -12.70
CA ILE A 159 -8.63 -12.63 -12.23
C ILE A 159 -8.77 -12.06 -10.82
N PHE A 160 -9.86 -11.34 -10.61
CA PHE A 160 -10.36 -10.97 -9.29
C PHE A 160 -11.83 -11.38 -9.16
N PHE A 161 -12.24 -11.82 -7.97
CA PHE A 161 -13.61 -12.17 -7.67
C PHE A 161 -14.29 -11.06 -6.88
N LEU A 162 -15.54 -10.72 -7.21
CA LEU A 162 -16.32 -9.72 -6.49
C LEU A 162 -17.73 -10.24 -6.20
N TYR A 163 -18.34 -9.79 -5.11
CA TYR A 163 -19.75 -10.07 -4.85
C TYR A 163 -20.65 -9.21 -5.74
N ASN A 164 -21.61 -9.82 -6.43
CA ASN A 164 -22.56 -9.13 -7.31
C ASN A 164 -23.46 -8.11 -6.59
N ASP A 165 -23.48 -8.08 -5.26
CA ASP A 165 -24.20 -7.09 -4.46
C ASP A 165 -23.30 -5.93 -3.97
N GLY A 166 -22.00 -5.96 -4.30
CA GLY A 166 -21.04 -4.92 -3.94
C GLY A 166 -20.47 -5.04 -2.52
N ARG A 167 -20.72 -6.15 -1.79
CA ARG A 167 -20.05 -6.40 -0.51
C ARG A 167 -18.54 -6.57 -0.70
N LYS A 168 -17.79 -6.23 0.35
CA LYS A 168 -16.36 -6.55 0.45
C LYS A 168 -16.17 -8.07 0.38
N LEU A 169 -15.28 -8.52 -0.49
CA LEU A 169 -14.75 -9.88 -0.50
C LEU A 169 -13.32 -9.83 0.04
N THR A 170 -13.07 -10.45 1.20
CA THR A 170 -11.75 -10.48 1.82
C THR A 170 -10.96 -11.71 1.37
N ALA A 171 -9.62 -11.65 1.47
CA ALA A 171 -8.76 -12.78 1.14
C ALA A 171 -9.07 -14.03 1.98
N GLU A 172 -9.39 -13.88 3.27
CA GLU A 172 -9.81 -15.01 4.12
C GLU A 172 -11.11 -15.62 3.61
N LYS A 173 -12.01 -14.79 3.08
CA LYS A 173 -13.26 -15.29 2.51
C LYS A 173 -13.05 -16.01 1.19
N GLU A 174 -12.10 -15.60 0.36
CA GLU A 174 -11.69 -16.34 -0.85
C GLU A 174 -11.13 -17.73 -0.52
N PHE A 175 -10.35 -17.82 0.56
CA PHE A 175 -9.85 -19.10 1.07
C PHE A 175 -11.00 -20.02 1.51
N ASP A 176 -11.92 -19.51 2.33
CA ASP A 176 -13.11 -20.26 2.78
C ASP A 176 -14.00 -20.75 1.61
N LEU A 177 -14.03 -19.99 0.52
CA LEU A 177 -14.81 -20.31 -0.68
C LEU A 177 -14.09 -21.27 -1.64
N GLY A 178 -12.81 -21.59 -1.38
CA GLY A 178 -12.00 -22.46 -2.24
C GLY A 178 -11.63 -21.84 -3.58
N ILE A 179 -11.56 -20.50 -3.65
CA ILE A 179 -11.21 -19.74 -4.86
C ILE A 179 -9.88 -18.99 -4.75
N ALA A 180 -9.23 -19.05 -3.58
CA ALA A 180 -7.97 -18.37 -3.29
C ALA A 180 -6.89 -18.58 -4.36
N GLN A 181 -6.67 -19.82 -4.82
CA GLN A 181 -5.61 -20.11 -5.79
C GLN A 181 -5.82 -19.51 -7.19
N PHE A 182 -6.99 -18.92 -7.47
CA PHE A 182 -7.31 -18.30 -8.76
C PHE A 182 -7.34 -16.77 -8.67
N SER A 183 -7.21 -16.19 -7.47
CA SER A 183 -7.47 -14.78 -7.23
C SER A 183 -6.20 -13.97 -7.08
N GLY A 184 -6.08 -12.90 -7.87
CA GLY A 184 -5.05 -11.90 -7.68
C GLY A 184 -5.11 -11.23 -6.30
N LEU A 185 -6.29 -11.17 -5.67
CA LEU A 185 -6.42 -10.60 -4.32
C LEU A 185 -5.68 -11.47 -3.29
N TYR A 186 -5.94 -12.77 -3.28
CA TYR A 186 -5.26 -13.69 -2.37
C TYR A 186 -3.75 -13.71 -2.61
N GLY A 187 -3.34 -13.68 -3.88
CA GLY A 187 -1.93 -13.61 -4.29
C GLY A 187 -1.15 -12.42 -3.74
N ILE A 188 -1.79 -11.23 -3.64
CA ILE A 188 -1.18 -10.07 -2.94
C ILE A 188 -0.84 -10.44 -1.49
N GLY A 189 -1.72 -11.17 -0.81
CA GLY A 189 -1.51 -11.65 0.55
C GLY A 189 -0.39 -12.69 0.67
N GLU A 190 -0.26 -13.59 -0.31
CA GLU A 190 0.83 -14.57 -0.36
C GLU A 190 2.18 -13.89 -0.62
N TYR A 191 2.23 -12.89 -1.51
CA TYR A 191 3.44 -12.11 -1.73
C TYR A 191 3.90 -11.35 -0.47
N LEU A 192 2.97 -10.76 0.28
CA LEU A 192 3.28 -10.13 1.58
C LEU A 192 3.95 -11.14 2.53
N GLN A 193 3.43 -12.37 2.61
CA GLN A 193 4.00 -13.44 3.43
C GLN A 193 5.36 -13.90 2.93
N TYR A 194 5.54 -14.01 1.62
CA TYR A 194 6.83 -14.31 0.98
C TYR A 194 7.90 -13.26 1.35
N CYS A 195 7.54 -11.98 1.37
CA CYS A 195 8.42 -10.89 1.79
C CYS A 195 8.71 -10.87 3.30
N GLY A 196 8.06 -11.73 4.10
CA GLY A 196 8.21 -11.80 5.55
C GLY A 196 7.25 -10.91 6.33
N TYR A 197 6.21 -10.37 5.68
CA TYR A 197 5.21 -9.50 6.26
C TYR A 197 3.83 -10.14 6.28
N ASN A 198 2.82 -9.40 6.73
CA ASN A 198 1.43 -9.85 6.70
C ASN A 198 0.52 -8.64 6.46
N TYR A 199 -0.78 -8.85 6.51
CA TYR A 199 -1.79 -7.79 6.53
C TYR A 199 -2.68 -7.93 7.77
N VAL A 200 -3.30 -6.83 8.19
CA VAL A 200 -4.29 -6.87 9.28
C VAL A 200 -5.47 -7.75 8.83
N PRO A 201 -5.91 -8.75 9.62
CA PRO A 201 -7.01 -9.63 9.22
C PRO A 201 -8.27 -8.86 8.81
N GLY A 202 -8.86 -9.23 7.67
CA GLY A 202 -10.01 -8.57 7.06
C GLY A 202 -9.71 -7.24 6.36
N SER A 203 -8.46 -6.76 6.37
CA SER A 203 -8.07 -5.52 5.67
C SER A 203 -7.71 -5.74 4.20
N LEU A 204 -7.28 -6.95 3.81
CA LEU A 204 -7.04 -7.32 2.42
C LEU A 204 -8.36 -7.72 1.78
N TYR A 205 -8.93 -6.83 0.96
CA TYR A 205 -10.20 -7.07 0.27
C TYR A 205 -10.28 -6.38 -1.08
N ILE A 206 -11.18 -6.90 -1.91
CA ILE A 206 -11.67 -6.24 -3.10
C ILE A 206 -13.16 -5.90 -2.95
N GLN A 207 -13.59 -4.78 -3.53
CA GLN A 207 -14.98 -4.35 -3.50
C GLN A 207 -15.35 -3.55 -4.75
N TYR A 208 -16.56 -3.74 -5.26
CA TYR A 208 -17.14 -2.82 -6.25
C TYR A 208 -17.29 -1.41 -5.67
N THR A 209 -17.19 -0.40 -6.50
CA THR A 209 -17.38 1.00 -6.11
C THR A 209 -18.87 1.39 -6.15
N ASP A 210 -19.23 2.41 -5.37
CA ASP A 210 -20.61 2.85 -5.16
C ASP A 210 -21.30 3.47 -6.40
N ASN A 211 -20.54 3.75 -7.45
CA ASN A 211 -21.03 4.26 -8.73
C ASN A 211 -21.83 3.22 -9.55
N LEU A 212 -21.78 1.93 -9.19
CA LEU A 212 -22.42 0.86 -9.96
C LEU A 212 -23.91 0.64 -9.60
N GLY A 213 -24.46 1.38 -8.63
CA GLY A 213 -25.86 1.25 -8.22
C GLY A 213 -26.18 -0.07 -7.51
N LEU A 214 -25.16 -0.74 -6.96
CA LEU A 214 -25.30 -1.96 -6.17
C LEU A 214 -25.75 -1.65 -4.73
N PRO A 215 -26.33 -2.62 -3.99
CA PRO A 215 -26.74 -2.42 -2.61
C PRO A 215 -25.63 -1.97 -1.66
N TYR A 216 -24.38 -2.38 -1.96
CA TYR A 216 -23.18 -2.00 -1.25
C TYR A 216 -22.15 -1.47 -2.25
N GLY A 217 -21.13 -0.77 -1.76
CA GLY A 217 -20.01 -0.32 -2.59
C GLY A 217 -18.98 0.43 -1.76
N PHE A 218 -17.75 0.45 -2.24
CA PHE A 218 -16.71 1.30 -1.69
C PHE A 218 -16.94 2.73 -2.18
N SER A 219 -17.05 3.68 -1.26
CA SER A 219 -17.41 5.07 -1.56
C SER A 219 -16.19 5.98 -1.71
N PHE A 220 -16.38 7.17 -2.30
CA PHE A 220 -15.34 8.20 -2.31
C PHE A 220 -14.91 8.60 -0.89
N GLN A 221 -15.83 8.57 0.08
CA GLN A 221 -15.50 8.83 1.47
C GLN A 221 -14.64 7.71 2.07
N ASP A 222 -14.86 6.45 1.69
CA ASP A 222 -13.98 5.35 2.07
C ASP A 222 -12.58 5.52 1.46
N TYR A 223 -12.49 5.93 0.20
CA TYR A 223 -11.22 6.24 -0.46
C TYR A 223 -10.46 7.32 0.30
N LYS A 224 -11.12 8.42 0.64
CA LYS A 224 -10.53 9.48 1.48
C LYS A 224 -10.04 8.94 2.81
N ASN A 225 -10.81 8.10 3.49
CA ASN A 225 -10.41 7.52 4.77
C ASN A 225 -9.14 6.65 4.65
N GLU A 226 -8.95 5.94 3.53
CA GLU A 226 -7.70 5.23 3.23
C GLU A 226 -6.53 6.20 3.08
N ILE A 227 -6.66 7.19 2.18
CA ILE A 227 -5.62 8.18 1.90
C ILE A 227 -5.26 9.01 3.15
N ASP A 228 -6.24 9.48 3.91
CA ASP A 228 -6.06 10.23 5.16
C ASP A 228 -5.37 9.40 6.25
N SER A 229 -5.47 8.06 6.16
CA SER A 229 -4.76 7.14 7.03
C SER A 229 -3.36 6.77 6.53
N GLY A 230 -2.89 7.39 5.44
CA GLY A 230 -1.61 7.06 4.80
C GLY A 230 -1.61 5.70 4.10
N ARG A 231 -2.78 5.21 3.66
CA ARG A 231 -2.92 3.96 2.92
C ARG A 231 -3.28 4.24 1.46
N VAL A 232 -2.61 3.55 0.57
CA VAL A 232 -2.82 3.61 -0.88
C VAL A 232 -3.85 2.57 -1.31
N VAL A 233 -4.47 2.78 -2.47
CA VAL A 233 -5.57 1.96 -2.98
C VAL A 233 -5.28 1.56 -4.42
N MET A 234 -5.41 0.28 -4.75
CA MET A 234 -5.38 -0.15 -6.15
C MET A 234 -6.79 0.03 -6.75
N ILE A 235 -6.87 0.81 -7.82
CA ILE A 235 -8.11 1.16 -8.50
C ILE A 235 -8.26 0.29 -9.75
N ASN A 236 -9.41 -0.36 -9.90
CA ASN A 236 -9.74 -1.17 -11.06
C ASN A 236 -10.79 -0.44 -11.91
N VAL A 237 -10.47 -0.22 -13.17
CA VAL A 237 -11.42 0.11 -14.23
C VAL A 237 -11.64 -1.12 -15.11
N GLU A 238 -12.58 -1.07 -16.06
CA GLU A 238 -12.84 -2.20 -16.95
C GLU A 238 -11.58 -2.62 -17.70
N GLY A 239 -11.08 -3.83 -17.44
CA GLY A 239 -9.92 -4.40 -18.10
C GLY A 239 -8.56 -3.81 -17.69
N HIS A 240 -8.50 -2.96 -16.66
CA HIS A 240 -7.25 -2.30 -16.27
C HIS A 240 -7.15 -1.94 -14.78
N SER A 241 -5.92 -1.91 -14.26
CA SER A 241 -5.62 -1.62 -12.86
C SER A 241 -4.60 -0.49 -12.73
N MET A 242 -4.82 0.39 -11.77
CA MET A 242 -4.03 1.61 -11.52
C MET A 242 -3.77 1.81 -10.03
N PHE A 243 -2.84 2.70 -9.70
CA PHE A 243 -2.43 2.98 -8.33
C PHE A 243 -2.97 4.34 -7.85
N GLY A 244 -3.89 4.35 -6.88
CA GLY A 244 -4.49 5.54 -6.28
C GLY A 244 -3.78 5.97 -4.99
N TYR A 245 -3.43 7.25 -4.91
CA TYR A 245 -2.63 7.79 -3.79
C TYR A 245 -3.03 9.21 -3.35
N GLY A 246 -4.07 9.80 -3.94
CA GLY A 246 -4.55 11.11 -3.55
C GLY A 246 -5.95 11.42 -4.04
N TYR A 247 -6.52 12.52 -3.55
CA TYR A 247 -7.80 13.05 -3.99
C TYR A 247 -7.88 14.59 -3.93
N ASP A 248 -8.86 15.14 -4.66
CA ASP A 248 -9.42 16.48 -4.46
C ASP A 248 -10.91 16.36 -4.09
N ASP A 249 -11.25 16.74 -2.85
CA ASP A 249 -12.59 16.61 -2.29
C ASP A 249 -13.59 17.57 -2.94
N ALA A 250 -13.14 18.72 -3.45
CA ALA A 250 -14.02 19.71 -4.07
C ALA A 250 -14.59 19.21 -5.40
N THR A 251 -13.81 18.40 -6.13
CA THR A 251 -14.15 17.90 -7.47
C THR A 251 -14.47 16.40 -7.48
N GLN A 252 -14.33 15.70 -6.34
CA GLN A 252 -14.35 14.24 -6.25
C GLN A 252 -13.35 13.59 -7.23
N THR A 253 -12.20 14.22 -7.42
CA THR A 253 -11.13 13.69 -8.29
C THR A 253 -10.24 12.78 -7.48
N VAL A 254 -9.85 11.65 -8.05
CA VAL A 254 -8.74 10.82 -7.54
C VAL A 254 -7.47 11.08 -8.34
N TYR A 255 -6.34 11.16 -7.64
CA TYR A 255 -5.01 11.18 -8.23
C TYR A 255 -4.44 9.77 -8.22
N LEU A 256 -3.90 9.37 -9.37
CA LEU A 256 -3.44 8.02 -9.62
C LEU A 256 -2.19 8.00 -10.50
N HIS A 257 -1.45 6.89 -10.45
CA HIS A 257 -0.46 6.52 -11.46
C HIS A 257 -1.01 5.38 -12.30
N ASP A 258 -0.93 5.57 -13.61
CA ASP A 258 -1.25 4.55 -14.61
C ASP A 258 0.00 3.72 -14.90
N THR A 259 -0.19 2.52 -15.45
CA THR A 259 0.92 1.67 -15.89
C THR A 259 1.36 1.96 -17.33
N TRP A 260 0.60 2.74 -18.11
CA TRP A 260 0.94 3.02 -19.51
C TRP A 260 1.79 4.28 -19.69
N TRP A 261 1.66 5.24 -18.79
CA TRP A 261 2.27 6.57 -18.93
C TRP A 261 2.93 7.01 -17.63
N GLU A 262 4.05 7.71 -17.78
CA GLU A 262 4.77 8.27 -16.64
C GLU A 262 4.05 9.53 -16.13
N GLY A 263 3.86 9.60 -14.81
CA GLY A 263 3.46 10.77 -14.06
C GLY A 263 2.10 10.67 -13.40
N GLN A 264 1.72 11.77 -12.75
CA GLN A 264 0.43 11.90 -12.09
C GLN A 264 -0.70 12.04 -13.12
N ASP A 265 -1.67 11.15 -12.98
CA ASP A 265 -2.94 11.17 -13.68
C ASP A 265 -4.12 11.40 -12.74
N SER A 266 -5.32 11.55 -13.31
CA SER A 266 -6.53 11.70 -12.51
C SER A 266 -7.81 11.27 -13.25
N MET A 267 -8.84 10.96 -12.46
CA MET A 267 -10.21 10.82 -12.95
C MET A 267 -11.22 11.23 -11.87
N ILE A 268 -12.45 11.52 -12.25
CA ILE A 268 -13.54 11.73 -11.29
C ILE A 268 -13.92 10.37 -10.70
N TRP A 269 -14.13 10.30 -9.38
CA TRP A 269 -14.60 9.11 -8.69
C TRP A 269 -15.87 8.56 -9.33
N GLY A 270 -15.89 7.26 -9.60
CA GLY A 270 -17.01 6.59 -10.26
C GLY A 270 -17.17 6.90 -11.75
N GLY A 271 -16.28 7.70 -12.33
CA GLY A 271 -16.23 8.03 -13.75
C GLY A 271 -15.53 6.95 -14.58
N SER A 272 -14.81 7.39 -15.61
CA SER A 272 -14.00 6.52 -16.47
C SER A 272 -12.62 7.09 -16.69
N TYR A 273 -11.65 6.21 -16.91
CA TYR A 273 -10.28 6.55 -17.31
C TYR A 273 -10.06 6.04 -18.74
N TYR A 274 -9.76 6.94 -19.68
CA TYR A 274 -9.66 6.61 -21.12
C TYR A 274 -10.87 5.83 -21.68
N GLY A 275 -12.07 6.09 -21.17
CA GLY A 275 -13.29 5.43 -21.59
C GLY A 275 -13.57 4.09 -20.88
N LEU A 276 -12.66 3.61 -20.02
CA LEU A 276 -12.83 2.42 -19.19
C LEU A 276 -13.56 2.81 -17.89
N PRO A 277 -14.77 2.31 -17.64
CA PRO A 277 -15.54 2.65 -16.43
C PRO A 277 -14.84 2.15 -15.16
N MET A 278 -14.92 2.92 -14.07
CA MET A 278 -14.47 2.48 -12.74
C MET A 278 -15.35 1.34 -12.22
N ILE A 279 -14.70 0.25 -11.78
CA ILE A 279 -15.35 -0.99 -11.36
C ILE A 279 -15.20 -1.21 -9.85
N GLY A 280 -13.98 -1.17 -9.33
CA GLY A 280 -13.74 -1.58 -7.95
C GLY A 280 -12.37 -1.18 -7.42
N VAL A 281 -12.11 -1.52 -6.17
CA VAL A 281 -10.85 -1.21 -5.50
C VAL A 281 -10.32 -2.40 -4.73
N VAL A 282 -9.01 -2.49 -4.62
CA VAL A 282 -8.30 -3.38 -3.70
C VAL A 282 -7.62 -2.54 -2.63
N CYS A 283 -7.79 -2.94 -1.37
CA CYS A 283 -7.17 -2.30 -0.20
C CYS A 283 -6.46 -3.36 0.63
N PHE A 284 -5.42 -2.96 1.36
CA PHE A 284 -4.86 -3.73 2.48
C PHE A 284 -4.14 -2.82 3.47
N THR A 285 -4.01 -3.31 4.71
CA THR A 285 -3.19 -2.67 5.74
C THR A 285 -2.03 -3.60 6.08
N PRO A 286 -0.77 -3.24 5.79
CA PRO A 286 0.38 -4.09 6.08
C PRO A 286 0.61 -4.20 7.60
N THR A 287 1.18 -5.32 8.02
CA THR A 287 1.62 -5.59 9.40
C THR A 287 2.84 -6.51 9.41
N GLY A 288 3.45 -6.71 10.58
CA GLY A 288 4.68 -7.49 10.74
C GLY A 288 5.96 -6.73 10.40
N GLY A 289 5.87 -5.43 10.10
CA GLY A 289 7.04 -4.57 9.91
C GLY A 289 7.86 -4.37 11.18
N SER A 290 9.11 -3.92 11.03
CA SER A 290 10.01 -3.61 12.15
C SER A 290 9.94 -2.14 12.55
N PRO A 291 10.21 -1.74 13.81
CA PRO A 291 10.16 -0.32 14.18
C PRO A 291 11.14 0.51 13.36
N GLN A 292 10.64 1.58 12.75
CA GLN A 292 11.42 2.48 11.90
C GLN A 292 12.56 3.11 12.71
N ASN A 293 13.78 3.14 12.14
CA ASN A 293 15.02 3.57 12.82
C ASN A 293 15.54 2.66 13.94
N SER A 294 15.07 1.40 14.02
CA SER A 294 15.76 0.42 14.86
C SER A 294 17.18 0.21 14.34
N PRO A 295 18.24 0.33 15.18
CA PRO A 295 19.56 -0.06 14.75
C PRO A 295 19.50 -1.53 14.33
N VAL A 296 19.87 -1.81 13.08
CA VAL A 296 19.96 -3.18 12.53
C VAL A 296 20.64 -4.05 13.59
N PRO A 297 20.01 -5.12 14.09
CA PRO A 297 20.66 -6.02 15.02
C PRO A 297 21.93 -6.51 14.35
N LEU A 298 23.08 -6.16 14.93
CA LEU A 298 24.37 -6.65 14.46
C LEU A 298 24.26 -8.18 14.32
N PRO A 299 24.66 -8.77 13.18
CA PRO A 299 24.62 -10.20 13.00
C PRO A 299 25.26 -10.90 14.21
N PRO A 300 24.70 -12.03 14.69
CA PRO A 300 25.25 -12.78 15.82
C PRO A 300 26.76 -13.12 15.68
N ALA A 301 27.28 -13.07 14.45
CA ALA A 301 28.70 -13.20 14.13
C ALA A 301 29.61 -12.19 14.86
N ILE A 302 29.14 -10.99 15.21
CA ILE A 302 29.99 -9.98 15.89
C ILE A 302 30.16 -10.29 17.39
N PHE A 303 29.20 -10.96 18.02
CA PHE A 303 29.36 -11.44 19.41
C PHE A 303 30.37 -12.61 19.52
N LEU A 304 30.58 -13.36 18.44
CA LEU A 304 31.57 -14.44 18.38
C LEU A 304 33.02 -13.91 18.27
N PHE A 305 33.24 -12.75 17.65
CA PHE A 305 34.58 -12.14 17.62
C PHE A 305 34.96 -11.46 18.95
N ALA A 306 34.00 -10.84 19.65
CA ALA A 306 34.26 -10.22 20.95
C ALA A 306 34.56 -11.25 22.05
N SER A 307 33.93 -12.43 21.99
CA SER A 307 34.22 -13.54 22.92
C SER A 307 35.49 -14.32 22.56
N GLY A 308 35.87 -14.36 21.27
CA GLY A 308 37.12 -14.98 20.80
C GLY A 308 38.41 -14.26 21.21
N LEU A 309 38.40 -12.92 21.31
CA LEU A 309 39.60 -12.17 21.71
C LEU A 309 39.90 -12.23 23.22
N LEU A 310 38.90 -12.44 24.08
CA LEU A 310 39.11 -12.62 25.52
C LEU A 310 39.71 -14.00 25.85
N GLY A 311 39.49 -15.01 25.01
CA GLY A 311 40.06 -16.36 25.17
C GLY A 311 41.57 -16.47 24.90
N LEU A 312 42.14 -15.55 24.10
CA LEU A 312 43.56 -15.60 23.71
C LEU A 312 44.51 -14.83 24.65
N VAL A 313 43.98 -14.01 25.56
CA VAL A 313 44.81 -13.29 26.56
C VAL A 313 45.05 -14.15 27.83
N GLY A 314 44.31 -15.25 28.02
CA GLY A 314 44.39 -16.10 29.21
C GLY A 314 45.43 -17.23 29.20
N LEU A 315 46.08 -17.53 28.07
CA LEU A 315 46.92 -18.73 27.91
C LEU A 315 48.44 -18.48 27.89
N GLY A 316 48.90 -17.24 28.04
CA GLY A 316 50.31 -16.89 27.94
C GLY A 316 50.99 -16.50 29.25
N ARG A 317 51.04 -17.35 30.29
CA ARG A 317 51.99 -17.17 31.43
C ARG A 317 52.00 -18.33 32.44
N LYS A 318 52.48 -19.52 32.08
CA LYS A 318 53.09 -20.45 33.05
C LYS A 318 54.21 -21.24 32.40
N GLY A 319 55.45 -20.96 32.81
CA GLY A 319 56.62 -21.76 32.46
C GLY A 319 57.89 -20.93 32.41
N LEU A 320 58.42 -20.57 33.58
CA LEU A 320 59.85 -20.28 33.79
C LEU A 320 60.05 -20.08 35.30
N LYS A 321 60.68 -21.05 35.97
CA LYS A 321 61.64 -20.83 37.07
C LYS A 321 62.30 -22.16 37.49
N SER A 322 63.63 -22.13 37.33
CA SER A 322 64.74 -22.89 37.96
C SER A 322 64.57 -24.38 38.21
#